data_AF-A0A9D0C7W7-F1
#
_entry.id   AF-A0A9D0C7W7-F1
#
_cell.length_a   1.000
_cell.length_b   1.000
_cell.length_c   1.000
_cell.angle_alpha   90.00
_cell.angle_beta   90.00
_cell.angle_gamma   90.00
#
_symmetry.space_group_name_H-M   'P 1'
#
loop_
_entity.id
_entity.type
_entity.pdbx_description
1 polymer ?
#
loop_
_entity_poly.entity_id
_entity_poly.type
_entity_poly.pdbx_seq_one_letter_code
_entity_poly.pdbx_strand_id
1 'polypeptide(L)'
;MKKMALVAVAGLLLVAWCGIDRAEARPRKRYDPRTKMCRQLDRGKLDWNSEPWGIGGKKFREVCKRCHTRNNDKGAPFLWTESYTSKAWNSIFARRRAKCARDGSWDVLSEEELQMVNDYLYRNGDWTYDPNDADSCG
;
A
#
# COMPACT_ATOMS: atom_id res chain seq x y z
N MET A 1 6.97 3.09 52.82
CA MET A 1 6.85 4.15 51.79
C MET A 1 7.89 4.02 50.66
N LYS A 2 9.20 3.92 50.94
CA LYS A 2 10.24 3.82 49.88
C LYS A 2 10.09 2.64 48.90
N LYS A 3 9.64 1.47 49.37
CA LYS A 3 9.43 0.26 48.54
C LYS A 3 8.22 0.36 47.59
N MET A 4 7.18 1.12 47.97
CA MET A 4 5.99 1.32 47.13
C MET A 4 6.24 2.37 46.03
N ALA A 5 7.09 3.36 46.30
CA ALA A 5 7.53 4.33 45.29
C ALA A 5 8.33 3.66 44.16
N LEU A 6 9.19 2.68 44.47
CA LEU A 6 9.96 1.92 43.49
C LEU A 6 9.08 1.07 42.55
N VAL A 7 8.04 0.44 43.08
CA VAL A 7 7.10 -0.37 42.28
C VAL A 7 6.25 0.51 41.36
N ALA A 8 5.84 1.70 41.83
CA ALA A 8 5.08 2.64 41.02
C ALA A 8 5.91 3.21 39.84
N VAL A 9 7.19 3.50 40.07
CA VAL A 9 8.10 3.99 39.01
C VAL A 9 8.43 2.90 37.98
N ALA A 10 8.66 1.66 38.42
CA ALA A 10 8.91 0.53 37.52
C ALA A 10 7.68 0.19 36.66
N GLY A 11 6.47 0.31 37.22
CA GLY A 11 5.22 0.14 36.48
C GLY A 11 5.05 1.17 35.37
N LEU A 12 5.33 2.45 35.65
CA LEU A 12 5.25 3.55 34.68
C LEU A 12 6.22 3.40 33.50
N LEU A 13 7.42 2.86 33.75
CA LEU A 13 8.41 2.60 32.70
C LEU A 13 8.00 1.46 31.75
N LEU A 14 7.27 0.45 32.24
CA LEU A 14 6.76 -0.66 31.41
C LEU A 14 5.63 -0.21 30.48
N VAL A 15 4.75 0.71 30.91
CA VAL A 15 3.68 1.23 30.04
C VAL A 15 4.24 2.14 28.94
N ALA A 16 5.33 2.85 29.21
CA ALA A 16 6.02 3.68 28.21
C ALA A 16 6.72 2.85 27.11
N TRP A 17 7.07 1.59 27.40
CA TRP A 17 7.75 0.71 26.43
C TRP A 17 6.78 -0.01 25.49
N CYS A 18 5.54 -0.24 25.91
CA CYS A 18 4.54 -0.97 25.11
C CYS A 18 3.75 -0.11 24.12
N GLY A 19 4.01 1.21 24.05
CA GLY A 19 3.09 2.17 23.41
C GLY A 19 3.56 2.86 22.14
N ILE A 20 4.69 2.48 21.53
CA ILE A 20 5.02 2.99 20.19
C ILE A 20 4.44 2.04 19.16
N ASP A 21 3.11 2.00 19.08
CA ASP A 21 2.48 1.73 17.80
C ASP A 21 2.98 2.85 16.90
N ARG A 22 3.91 2.51 16.00
CA ARG A 22 4.22 3.42 14.92
C ARG A 22 2.91 3.56 14.15
N ALA A 23 2.21 4.66 14.37
CA ALA A 23 1.24 5.18 13.43
C ALA A 23 2.03 5.51 12.16
N GLU A 24 2.39 4.46 11.43
CA GLU A 24 3.23 4.57 10.25
C GLU A 24 2.40 5.32 9.21
N ALA A 25 2.93 6.45 8.76
CA ALA A 25 2.20 7.31 7.85
C ALA A 25 2.18 6.65 6.47
N ARG A 26 1.02 6.14 6.04
CA ARG A 26 0.84 5.66 4.66
C ARG A 26 1.07 6.81 3.66
N PRO A 27 1.51 6.51 2.42
CA PRO A 27 1.69 7.55 1.41
C PRO A 27 0.40 8.34 1.16
N ARG A 28 0.48 9.66 1.34
CA ARG A 28 -0.66 10.58 1.15
C ARG A 28 -0.82 11.07 -0.29
N LYS A 29 0.25 10.99 -1.08
CA LYS A 29 0.26 11.40 -2.48
C LYS A 29 1.20 10.54 -3.32
N ARG A 30 1.00 10.51 -4.64
CA ARG A 30 1.94 9.93 -5.61
C ARG A 30 1.92 10.65 -6.95
N TYR A 31 3.05 10.68 -7.62
CA TYR A 31 3.18 11.09 -9.00
C TYR A 31 2.83 9.91 -9.88
N ASP A 32 1.88 10.13 -10.79
CA ASP A 32 1.58 9.19 -11.83
C ASP A 32 2.36 9.55 -13.11
N PRO A 33 3.41 8.79 -13.47
CA PRO A 33 4.20 9.07 -14.66
C PRO A 33 3.41 8.89 -15.96
N ARG A 34 2.29 8.15 -15.96
CA ARG A 34 1.48 7.92 -17.16
C ARG A 34 0.69 9.17 -17.53
N THR A 35 0.07 9.81 -16.55
CA THR A 35 -0.77 10.99 -16.73
C THR A 35 -0.04 12.30 -16.43
N LYS A 36 1.19 12.21 -15.89
CA LYS A 36 1.98 13.34 -15.38
C LYS A 36 1.28 14.15 -14.30
N MET A 37 0.37 13.52 -13.55
CA MET A 37 -0.40 14.19 -12.51
C MET A 37 0.04 13.76 -11.11
N CYS A 38 -0.06 14.69 -10.16
CA CYS A 38 0.02 14.37 -8.74
C CYS A 38 -1.34 13.90 -8.24
N ARG A 39 -1.39 12.70 -7.67
CA ARG A 39 -2.59 12.09 -7.11
C ARG A 39 -2.56 12.24 -5.60
N GLN A 40 -3.57 12.93 -5.05
CA GLN A 40 -3.78 13.06 -3.62
C GLN A 40 -4.60 11.86 -3.15
N LEU A 41 -3.95 10.93 -2.46
CA LEU A 41 -4.53 9.68 -1.98
C LEU A 41 -5.12 9.82 -0.57
N ASP A 42 -4.97 10.96 0.08
CA ASP A 42 -5.46 11.22 1.45
C ASP A 42 -6.70 12.13 1.47
N ARG A 43 -7.29 12.43 0.29
CA ARG A 43 -8.46 13.31 0.17
C ARG A 43 -9.48 12.80 -0.82
N GLY A 44 -10.75 13.11 -0.52
CA GLY A 44 -11.88 12.93 -1.43
C GLY A 44 -12.07 11.47 -1.88
N LYS A 45 -12.50 11.29 -3.14
CA LYS A 45 -12.80 9.96 -3.71
C LYS A 45 -11.58 9.03 -3.73
N LEU A 46 -10.37 9.58 -3.91
CA LEU A 46 -9.16 8.76 -4.00
C LEU A 46 -8.73 8.19 -2.65
N ASP A 47 -9.01 8.90 -1.55
CA ASP A 47 -8.83 8.37 -0.20
C ASP A 47 -9.62 7.08 -0.03
N TRP A 48 -10.94 7.16 -0.20
CA TRP A 48 -11.82 6.00 -0.11
C TRP A 48 -11.45 4.88 -1.09
N ASN A 49 -11.14 5.22 -2.35
CA ASN A 49 -10.89 4.22 -3.39
C ASN A 49 -9.54 3.50 -3.26
N SER A 50 -8.58 4.08 -2.55
CA SER A 50 -7.26 3.50 -2.32
C SER A 50 -7.14 2.71 -1.01
N GLU A 51 -8.23 2.60 -0.24
CA GLU A 51 -8.31 1.73 0.93
C GLU A 51 -8.55 0.25 0.54
N PRO A 52 -8.28 -0.73 1.44
CA PRO A 52 -8.55 -2.14 1.19
C PRO A 52 -9.99 -2.48 0.82
N TRP A 53 -10.98 -1.74 1.34
CA TRP A 53 -12.40 -1.87 1.00
C TRP A 53 -12.82 -1.00 -0.19
N GLY A 54 -11.94 -0.11 -0.66
CA GLY A 54 -12.14 0.75 -1.82
C GLY A 54 -12.14 -0.01 -3.14
N ILE A 55 -12.37 0.72 -4.23
CA ILE A 55 -12.43 0.15 -5.58
C ILE A 55 -11.08 -0.51 -5.95
N GLY A 56 -9.94 0.14 -5.67
CA GLY A 56 -8.63 -0.41 -6.00
C GLY A 56 -8.37 -1.75 -5.30
N GLY A 57 -8.67 -1.84 -4.00
CA GLY A 57 -8.53 -3.06 -3.23
C GLY A 57 -9.45 -4.19 -3.69
N LYS A 58 -10.71 -3.86 -4.05
CA LYS A 58 -11.65 -4.83 -4.63
C LYS A 58 -11.13 -5.38 -5.96
N LYS A 59 -10.74 -4.51 -6.89
CA LYS A 59 -10.24 -4.92 -8.21
C LYS A 59 -8.93 -5.70 -8.14
N PHE A 60 -8.03 -5.35 -7.21
CA PHE A 60 -6.84 -6.15 -6.94
C PHE A 60 -7.20 -7.60 -6.54
N ARG A 61 -8.19 -7.78 -5.66
CA ARG A 61 -8.64 -9.13 -5.25
C ARG A 61 -9.32 -9.88 -6.39
N GLU A 62 -10.21 -9.23 -7.10
CA GLU A 62 -11.01 -9.82 -8.19
C GLU A 62 -10.14 -10.26 -9.38
N VAL A 63 -9.15 -9.45 -9.77
CA VAL A 63 -8.38 -9.66 -11.00
C VAL A 63 -7.00 -10.23 -10.70
N CYS A 64 -6.22 -9.57 -9.84
CA CYS A 64 -4.83 -9.98 -9.59
C CYS A 64 -4.78 -11.20 -8.67
N LYS A 65 -5.45 -11.15 -7.50
CA LYS A 65 -5.37 -12.25 -6.53
C LYS A 65 -6.03 -13.54 -7.01
N ARG A 66 -6.94 -13.50 -7.99
CA ARG A 66 -7.53 -14.71 -8.59
C ARG A 66 -6.48 -15.67 -9.17
N CYS A 67 -5.42 -15.13 -9.78
CA CYS A 67 -4.30 -15.93 -10.28
C CYS A 67 -3.20 -16.11 -9.22
N HIS A 68 -3.11 -15.19 -8.26
CA HIS A 68 -2.08 -15.16 -7.22
C HIS A 68 -2.59 -15.59 -5.83
N THR A 69 -3.44 -16.62 -5.77
CA THR A 69 -3.87 -17.25 -4.50
C THR A 69 -2.82 -18.23 -3.98
N ARG A 70 -2.89 -18.62 -2.69
CA ARG A 70 -1.86 -19.46 -2.06
C ARG A 70 -1.73 -20.82 -2.74
N ASN A 71 -2.85 -21.33 -3.25
CA ASN A 71 -2.97 -22.66 -3.85
C ASN A 71 -3.43 -22.52 -5.31
N ASN A 72 -2.84 -21.62 -6.08
CA ASN A 72 -3.17 -21.48 -7.49
C ASN A 72 -2.51 -22.60 -8.32
N ASP A 73 -3.19 -23.01 -9.37
CA ASP A 73 -2.77 -23.99 -10.38
C ASP A 73 -1.92 -23.38 -11.50
N LYS A 74 -1.64 -22.08 -11.44
CA LYS A 74 -0.98 -21.28 -12.49
C LYS A 74 0.52 -21.11 -12.27
N GLY A 75 1.06 -21.70 -11.19
CA GLY A 75 2.46 -21.53 -10.78
C GLY A 75 2.82 -20.09 -10.40
N ALA A 76 1.83 -19.23 -10.15
CA ALA A 76 2.07 -17.85 -9.81
C ALA A 76 2.41 -17.73 -8.32
N PRO A 77 3.36 -16.85 -7.92
CA PRO A 77 3.62 -16.62 -6.50
C PRO A 77 2.40 -15.98 -5.83
N PHE A 78 2.18 -16.28 -4.56
CA PHE A 78 1.16 -15.58 -3.78
C PHE A 78 1.48 -14.08 -3.74
N LEU A 79 0.47 -13.24 -3.98
CA LEU A 79 0.66 -11.80 -4.04
C LEU A 79 0.10 -11.12 -2.80
N TRP A 80 0.98 -10.53 -2.01
CA TRP A 80 0.61 -9.59 -0.94
C TRP A 80 0.61 -8.17 -1.50
N THR A 81 -0.07 -7.26 -0.81
CA THR A 81 0.07 -5.83 -1.04
C THR A 81 1.52 -5.40 -0.77
N GLU A 82 2.12 -5.97 0.25
CA GLU A 82 3.49 -5.71 0.73
C GLU A 82 4.54 -6.46 -0.11
N SER A 83 4.17 -7.16 -1.17
CA SER A 83 5.15 -7.86 -2.03
C SER A 83 6.14 -6.91 -2.71
N TYR A 84 5.83 -5.62 -2.78
CA TYR A 84 6.69 -4.58 -3.34
C TYR A 84 6.51 -3.27 -2.56
N THR A 85 7.55 -2.42 -2.56
CA THR A 85 7.45 -1.05 -2.05
C THR A 85 6.49 -0.21 -2.89
N SER A 86 5.97 0.89 -2.34
CA SER A 86 5.10 1.83 -3.07
C SER A 86 5.69 2.25 -4.42
N LYS A 87 6.98 2.65 -4.43
CA LYS A 87 7.69 3.07 -5.65
C LYS A 87 7.78 1.92 -6.68
N ALA A 88 8.03 0.70 -6.23
CA ALA A 88 8.09 -0.46 -7.10
C ALA A 88 6.72 -0.78 -7.73
N TRP A 89 5.64 -0.74 -6.96
CA TRP A 89 4.28 -0.85 -7.50
C TRP A 89 4.00 0.21 -8.56
N ASN A 90 4.28 1.49 -8.25
CA ASN A 90 4.07 2.56 -9.22
C ASN A 90 4.82 2.30 -10.53
N SER A 91 6.08 1.84 -10.43
CA SER A 91 6.89 1.53 -11.60
C SER A 91 6.35 0.35 -12.41
N ILE A 92 5.76 -0.67 -11.77
CA ILE A 92 5.19 -1.84 -12.47
C ILE A 92 4.04 -1.42 -13.37
N PHE A 93 3.11 -0.62 -12.83
CA PHE A 93 1.94 -0.12 -13.56
C PHE A 93 2.32 0.92 -14.61
N ALA A 94 3.26 1.82 -14.29
CA ALA A 94 3.73 2.83 -15.22
C ALA A 94 4.39 2.24 -16.47
N ARG A 95 5.23 1.21 -16.29
CA ARG A 95 6.05 0.62 -17.35
C ARG A 95 5.48 -0.69 -17.90
N ARG A 96 4.29 -1.11 -17.45
CA ARG A 96 3.66 -2.40 -17.78
C ARG A 96 4.65 -3.56 -17.73
N ARG A 97 5.42 -3.64 -16.63
CA ARG A 97 6.54 -4.58 -16.50
C ARG A 97 6.11 -6.00 -16.19
N ALA A 98 4.97 -6.17 -15.54
CA ALA A 98 4.43 -7.49 -15.22
C ALA A 98 4.02 -8.22 -16.50
N LYS A 99 4.21 -9.55 -16.52
CA LYS A 99 3.77 -10.41 -17.63
C LYS A 99 2.28 -10.20 -17.94
N CYS A 100 1.45 -10.13 -16.89
CA CYS A 100 0.01 -9.90 -16.98
C CYS A 100 -0.39 -8.58 -17.69
N ALA A 101 0.51 -7.59 -17.70
CA ALA A 101 0.30 -6.33 -18.40
C ALA A 101 0.68 -6.39 -19.89
N ARG A 102 1.45 -7.41 -20.29
CA ARG A 102 1.97 -7.61 -21.65
C ARG A 102 1.19 -8.67 -22.43
N ASP A 103 0.60 -9.63 -21.73
CA ASP A 103 -0.21 -10.70 -22.31
C ASP A 103 -1.72 -10.38 -22.34
N GLY A 104 -2.11 -9.15 -21.98
CA GLY A 104 -3.49 -8.69 -21.99
C GLY A 104 -4.34 -9.16 -20.81
N SER A 105 -3.78 -9.87 -19.82
CA SER A 105 -4.54 -10.31 -18.64
C SER A 105 -5.15 -9.16 -17.83
N TRP A 106 -4.61 -7.94 -17.98
CA TRP A 106 -5.13 -6.72 -17.35
C TRP A 106 -6.25 -6.05 -18.14
N ASP A 107 -6.52 -6.44 -19.39
CA ASP A 107 -7.44 -5.75 -20.29
C ASP A 107 -8.92 -5.92 -19.90
N VAL A 108 -9.19 -6.78 -18.92
CA VAL A 108 -10.50 -6.87 -18.24
C VAL A 108 -10.80 -5.66 -17.35
N LEU A 109 -9.79 -4.84 -17.04
CA LEU A 109 -9.93 -3.59 -16.29
C LEU A 109 -9.80 -2.39 -17.25
N SER A 110 -10.65 -1.40 -17.07
CA SER A 110 -10.44 -0.09 -17.68
C SER A 110 -9.15 0.56 -17.19
N GLU A 111 -8.64 1.55 -17.94
CA GLU A 111 -7.45 2.31 -17.51
C GLU A 111 -7.66 3.05 -16.19
N GLU A 112 -8.89 3.51 -15.92
CA GLU A 112 -9.24 4.13 -14.64
C GLU A 112 -9.21 3.10 -13.50
N GLU A 113 -9.72 1.89 -13.71
CA GLU A 113 -9.67 0.83 -12.69
C GLU A 113 -8.23 0.37 -12.44
N LEU A 114 -7.41 0.21 -13.48
CA LEU A 114 -5.98 -0.07 -13.32
C LEU A 114 -5.27 1.03 -12.52
N GLN A 115 -5.64 2.28 -12.75
CA GLN A 115 -5.14 3.42 -11.99
C GLN A 115 -5.50 3.30 -10.51
N MET A 116 -6.73 2.91 -10.19
CA MET A 116 -7.18 2.72 -8.81
C MET A 116 -6.51 1.52 -8.14
N VAL A 117 -6.25 0.44 -8.88
CA VAL A 117 -5.46 -0.69 -8.37
C VAL A 117 -4.04 -0.24 -8.01
N ASN A 118 -3.40 0.57 -8.87
CA ASN A 118 -2.09 1.16 -8.57
C ASN A 118 -2.14 2.10 -7.36
N ASP A 119 -3.16 2.95 -7.23
CA ASP A 119 -3.34 3.83 -6.05
C ASP A 119 -3.40 3.00 -4.75
N TYR A 120 -4.20 1.93 -4.75
CA TYR A 120 -4.31 1.00 -3.63
C TYR A 120 -2.96 0.33 -3.31
N LEU A 121 -2.29 -0.25 -4.31
CA LEU A 121 -1.03 -0.96 -4.10
C LEU A 121 0.11 -0.01 -3.71
N TYR A 122 0.11 1.21 -4.22
CA TYR A 122 1.05 2.25 -3.80
C TYR A 122 0.88 2.58 -2.32
N ARG A 123 -0.36 2.82 -1.88
CA ARG A 123 -0.66 3.24 -0.51
C ARG A 123 -0.45 2.12 0.53
N ASN A 124 -0.59 0.87 0.11
CA ASN A 124 -0.53 -0.31 0.98
C ASN A 124 0.68 -1.22 0.69
N GLY A 125 1.65 -0.74 -0.09
CA GLY A 125 2.89 -1.46 -0.40
C GLY A 125 3.78 -1.66 0.84
N ASP A 126 4.90 -2.35 0.65
CA ASP A 126 5.89 -2.54 1.71
C ASP A 126 6.31 -1.18 2.31
N TRP A 127 6.34 -1.14 3.63
CA TRP A 127 6.23 0.07 4.45
C TRP A 127 7.57 0.80 4.60
N THR A 128 8.22 1.10 3.47
CA THR A 128 9.47 1.87 3.41
C THR A 128 9.24 3.35 3.09
N TYR A 129 8.05 3.89 3.39
CA TYR A 129 7.69 5.27 3.06
C TYR A 129 8.13 6.25 4.15
N ASP A 130 9.02 7.19 3.81
CA ASP A 130 9.37 8.33 4.66
C ASP A 130 8.49 9.54 4.28
N PRO A 131 7.64 10.07 5.19
CA PRO A 131 6.83 11.25 4.93
C PRO A 131 7.63 12.56 4.75
N ASN A 132 8.92 12.60 5.14
CA ASN A 132 9.82 13.74 4.96
C ASN A 132 10.58 13.71 3.62
N ASP A 133 10.63 12.56 2.94
CA ASP A 133 11.14 12.44 1.56
C ASP A 133 10.13 12.97 0.50
N ALA A 134 9.04 13.59 0.94
CA ALA A 134 7.85 13.91 0.15
C ALA A 134 7.77 15.37 -0.32
N ASP A 135 8.90 16.06 -0.54
CA ASP A 135 8.91 17.44 -1.05
C ASP A 135 8.36 17.53 -2.48
N SER A 136 8.46 16.45 -3.25
CA SER A 136 7.85 16.27 -4.57
C SER A 136 6.69 15.26 -4.48
N CYS A 137 5.91 15.08 -5.56
CA CYS A 137 4.95 13.97 -5.61
C CYS A 137 5.67 12.60 -5.75
N GLY A 138 6.89 12.45 -5.25
CA GLY A 138 7.95 11.73 -5.95
C GLY A 138 8.75 12.69 -6.81
#